data_AF-A0A9W7DW44-F1
#
_entry.id   AF-A0A9W7DW44-F1
#
_cell.length_a   1.000
_cell.length_b   1.000
_cell.length_c   1.000
_cell.angle_alpha   90.00
_cell.angle_beta   90.00
_cell.angle_gamma   90.00
#
_symmetry.space_group_name_H-M   'P 1'
#
loop_
_entity.id
_entity.type
_entity.pdbx_description
1 polymer ?
#
loop_
_entity_poly.entity_id
_entity_poly.type
_entity_poly.pdbx_seq_one_letter_code
_entity_poly.pdbx_strand_id
1 'polypeptide(L)'
;MARFASLAGKDVVEIKSGLEAGEEALKSFQDLAKQLEKEDQSLKDAAKMLLVSGDEASAKDKLLKSQKTKARLLNALQNAAKEKTRVSKLKENLSLVEERVMKIESNMRALSSDRLMQNQNFSPPPSEDPLLEKFRKLEEDNNNN
;
A
#
# COMPACT_ATOMS: atom_id res chain seq x y z
N MET A 1 10.47 6.22 20.15
CA MET A 1 10.05 4.83 19.91
C MET A 1 8.66 4.75 19.26
N ALA A 2 7.59 5.29 19.85
CA ALA A 2 6.22 5.24 19.26
C ALA A 2 6.04 5.96 17.90
N ARG A 3 6.91 6.93 17.56
CA ARG A 3 6.82 7.71 16.32
C ARG A 3 7.10 6.91 15.04
N PHE A 4 7.96 5.88 15.07
CA PHE A 4 8.32 5.12 13.87
C PHE A 4 7.24 4.10 13.46
N ALA A 5 6.63 3.40 14.43
CA ALA A 5 5.48 2.54 14.16
C ALA A 5 4.27 3.35 13.66
N SER A 6 4.06 4.56 14.20
CA SER A 6 3.04 5.49 13.73
C SER A 6 3.31 6.03 12.31
N LEU A 7 4.57 6.21 11.91
CA LEU A 7 4.92 6.71 10.58
C LEU A 7 4.73 5.62 9.52
N ALA A 8 5.21 4.40 9.80
CA ALA A 8 5.04 3.27 8.89
C ALA A 8 3.57 2.88 8.70
N GLY A 9 2.73 3.03 9.74
CA GLY A 9 1.29 2.86 9.62
C GLY A 9 0.62 3.91 8.71
N LYS A 10 1.10 5.15 8.71
CA LYS A 10 0.62 6.20 7.80
C LYS A 10 1.01 5.92 6.36
N ASP A 11 2.27 5.53 6.12
CA ASP A 11 2.76 5.21 4.78
C ASP A 11 1.96 4.05 4.16
N VAL A 12 1.63 3.01 4.94
CA VAL A 12 0.78 1.90 4.48
C VAL A 12 -0.62 2.38 4.09
N VAL A 13 -1.24 3.26 4.90
CA VAL A 13 -2.58 3.80 4.61
C VAL A 13 -2.57 4.67 3.35
N GLU A 14 -1.56 5.53 3.18
CA GLU A 14 -1.42 6.37 2.00
C GLU A 14 -1.19 5.53 0.72
N ILE A 15 -0.34 4.50 0.78
CA ILE A 15 -0.12 3.60 -0.35
C ILE A 15 -1.39 2.83 -0.70
N LYS A 16 -2.16 2.35 0.30
CA LYS A 16 -3.44 1.67 0.07
C LYS A 16 -4.47 2.57 -0.59
N SER A 17 -4.62 3.81 -0.11
CA SER A 17 -5.51 4.79 -0.74
C SER A 17 -5.08 5.12 -2.17
N GLY A 18 -3.78 5.31 -2.41
CA GLY A 18 -3.25 5.55 -3.76
C GLY A 18 -3.41 4.36 -4.71
N LEU A 19 -3.41 3.13 -4.17
CA LEU A 19 -3.67 1.90 -4.89
C LEU A 19 -5.15 1.79 -5.29
N GLU A 20 -6.07 2.02 -4.35
CA GLU A 20 -7.52 2.03 -4.61
C GLU A 20 -7.87 3.03 -5.72
N ALA A 21 -7.41 4.28 -5.58
CA ALA A 21 -7.61 5.32 -6.60
C ALA A 21 -7.03 4.91 -7.97
N GLY A 22 -5.92 4.17 -7.98
CA GLY A 22 -5.32 3.66 -9.21
C GLY A 22 -6.10 2.52 -9.87
N GLU A 23 -6.64 1.61 -9.06
CA GLU A 23 -7.48 0.54 -9.56
C GLU A 23 -8.80 1.08 -10.12
N GLU A 24 -9.39 2.09 -9.47
CA GLU A 24 -10.57 2.80 -9.98
C GLU A 24 -10.29 3.54 -11.29
N ALA A 25 -9.17 4.26 -11.38
CA ALA A 25 -8.76 4.94 -12.60
C ALA A 25 -8.50 3.94 -13.74
N LEU A 26 -7.80 2.84 -13.45
CA LEU A 26 -7.54 1.78 -14.42
C LEU A 26 -8.84 1.18 -14.96
N LYS A 27 -9.77 0.84 -14.06
CA LYS A 27 -11.09 0.31 -14.43
C LYS A 27 -11.84 1.30 -15.32
N SER A 28 -11.85 2.58 -14.93
CA SER A 28 -12.49 3.65 -15.70
C SER A 28 -11.93 3.77 -17.12
N PHE A 29 -10.60 3.70 -17.30
CA PHE A 29 -9.98 3.71 -18.64
C PHE A 29 -10.30 2.46 -19.45
N GLN A 30 -10.36 1.28 -18.82
CA GLN A 30 -10.73 0.03 -19.48
C GLN A 30 -12.19 0.05 -19.95
N ASP A 31 -13.11 0.56 -19.13
CA ASP A 31 -14.52 0.64 -19.48
C ASP A 31 -14.77 1.68 -20.58
N LEU A 32 -14.06 2.82 -20.52
CA LEU A 32 -14.04 3.79 -21.63
C LEU A 32 -13.53 3.17 -22.92
N ALA A 33 -12.45 2.39 -22.86
CA ALA A 33 -11.91 1.70 -24.04
C ALA A 33 -12.93 0.72 -24.65
N LYS A 34 -13.59 -0.10 -23.83
CA LYS A 34 -14.66 -1.01 -24.30
C LYS A 34 -15.81 -0.24 -24.95
N GLN A 35 -16.19 0.90 -24.39
CA GLN A 35 -17.27 1.73 -24.95
C GLN A 35 -16.87 2.31 -26.32
N LEU A 36 -15.66 2.85 -26.42
CA LEU A 36 -15.13 3.42 -27.67
C LEU A 36 -14.95 2.35 -28.75
N GLU A 37 -14.56 1.14 -28.38
CA GLU A 37 -14.45 0.00 -29.31
C GLU A 37 -15.82 -0.40 -29.89
N LYS A 38 -16.85 -0.48 -29.03
CA LYS A 38 -18.24 -0.71 -29.48
C LYS A 38 -18.74 0.41 -30.40
N GLU A 39 -18.44 1.66 -30.06
CA GLU A 39 -18.81 2.82 -30.87
C GLU A 39 -18.12 2.81 -32.24
N ASP A 40 -16.82 2.56 -32.28
CA ASP A 40 -16.05 2.45 -33.53
C ASP A 40 -16.60 1.34 -34.43
N GLN A 41 -16.93 0.18 -33.84
CA GLN A 41 -17.51 -0.93 -34.58
C GLN A 41 -18.89 -0.58 -35.14
N SER A 42 -19.76 0.03 -34.32
CA SER A 42 -21.08 0.49 -34.78
C SER A 42 -20.99 1.52 -35.91
N LEU A 43 -20.04 2.46 -35.83
CA LEU A 43 -19.82 3.45 -36.89
C LEU A 43 -19.35 2.80 -38.19
N LYS A 44 -18.45 1.81 -38.12
CA LYS A 44 -18.00 1.05 -39.29
C LYS A 44 -19.12 0.26 -39.92
N ASP A 45 -19.94 -0.42 -39.12
CA ASP A 45 -21.05 -1.22 -39.63
C ASP A 45 -22.13 -0.32 -40.25
N ALA A 46 -22.43 0.83 -39.64
CA ALA A 46 -23.29 1.84 -40.25
C ALA A 46 -22.73 2.39 -41.57
N ALA A 47 -21.42 2.65 -41.64
CA ALA A 47 -20.77 3.09 -42.87
C ALA A 47 -20.87 2.04 -43.99
N LYS A 48 -20.68 0.75 -43.67
CA LYS A 48 -20.85 -0.34 -44.65
C LYS A 48 -22.27 -0.39 -45.20
N MET A 49 -23.28 -0.26 -44.35
CA MET A 49 -24.68 -0.24 -44.78
C MET A 49 -24.97 0.93 -45.73
N LEU A 50 -24.43 2.12 -45.43
CA LEU A 50 -24.59 3.31 -46.28
C LEU A 50 -23.90 3.18 -47.64
N LEU A 51 -22.72 2.53 -47.68
CA LEU A 51 -22.05 2.22 -48.95
C LEU A 51 -22.88 1.27 -49.80
N VAL A 52 -23.51 0.25 -49.19
CA VAL A 52 -24.38 -0.68 -49.91
C VAL A 52 -25.62 0.03 -50.48
N SER A 53 -26.17 1.02 -49.75
CA SER A 53 -27.29 1.83 -50.23
C SER A 53 -26.90 2.94 -51.21
N GLY A 54 -25.61 3.07 -51.57
CA GLY A 54 -25.11 4.09 -52.50
C GLY A 54 -24.98 5.51 -51.93
N ASP A 55 -25.13 5.69 -50.61
CA ASP A 55 -24.94 6.98 -49.94
C ASP A 55 -23.49 7.12 -49.47
N GLU A 56 -22.62 7.41 -50.43
CA GLU A 56 -21.18 7.55 -50.19
C GLU A 56 -20.83 8.75 -49.29
N ALA A 57 -21.61 9.83 -49.38
CA ALA A 57 -21.38 11.05 -48.59
C ALA A 57 -21.58 10.77 -47.09
N SER A 58 -22.72 10.17 -46.72
CA SER A 58 -22.98 9.78 -45.33
C SER A 58 -22.04 8.69 -44.84
N ALA A 59 -21.65 7.75 -45.70
CA ALA A 59 -20.67 6.72 -45.35
C ALA A 59 -19.30 7.32 -44.99
N LYS A 60 -18.83 8.29 -45.79
CA LYS A 60 -17.57 9.01 -45.54
C LYS A 60 -17.59 9.73 -44.19
N ASP A 61 -18.69 10.38 -43.85
CA ASP A 61 -18.85 11.05 -42.56
C ASP A 61 -18.78 10.07 -41.38
N LYS A 62 -19.38 8.89 -41.51
CA LYS A 62 -19.32 7.84 -40.48
C LYS A 62 -17.90 7.28 -40.33
N LEU A 63 -17.17 7.08 -41.43
CA LEU A 63 -15.77 6.65 -41.40
C LEU A 63 -14.86 7.69 -40.76
N LEU A 64 -15.08 8.98 -41.03
CA LEU A 64 -14.31 10.05 -40.42
C LEU A 64 -14.57 10.16 -38.91
N LYS A 65 -15.81 9.92 -38.47
CA LYS A 65 -16.15 9.77 -37.05
C LYS A 65 -15.47 8.54 -36.44
N SER A 66 -15.51 7.39 -37.11
CA SER A 66 -14.80 6.17 -36.68
C SER A 66 -13.30 6.44 -36.49
N GLN A 67 -12.65 7.15 -37.40
CA GLN A 67 -11.23 7.49 -37.25
C GLN A 67 -10.95 8.33 -36.00
N LYS A 68 -11.82 9.30 -35.69
CA LYS A 68 -11.72 10.09 -34.45
C LYS A 68 -11.95 9.23 -33.21
N THR A 69 -12.95 8.36 -33.22
CA THR A 69 -13.23 7.42 -32.12
C THR A 69 -12.07 6.45 -31.90
N LYS A 70 -11.46 5.93 -32.97
CA LYS A 70 -10.26 5.10 -32.91
C LYS A 70 -9.06 5.81 -32.29
N ALA A 71 -8.85 7.10 -32.61
CA ALA A 71 -7.80 7.89 -31.97
C ALA A 71 -8.04 8.05 -30.45
N ARG A 72 -9.29 8.28 -30.04
CA ARG A 72 -9.65 8.33 -28.61
C ARG A 72 -9.47 6.98 -27.92
N LEU A 73 -9.80 5.87 -28.60
CA LEU A 73 -9.59 4.52 -28.11
C LEU A 73 -8.10 4.25 -27.83
N LEU A 74 -7.22 4.60 -28.77
CA LEU A 74 -5.77 4.47 -28.59
C LEU A 74 -5.28 5.25 -27.37
N ASN A 75 -5.74 6.48 -27.17
CA ASN A 75 -5.39 7.27 -25.99
C ASN A 75 -5.89 6.62 -24.69
N ALA A 76 -7.13 6.11 -24.67
CA ALA A 76 -7.68 5.42 -23.50
C ALA A 76 -6.88 4.16 -23.15
N LEU A 77 -6.49 3.36 -24.15
CA LEU A 77 -5.66 2.17 -23.96
C LEU A 77 -4.25 2.50 -23.48
N GLN A 78 -3.63 3.56 -24.00
CA GLN A 78 -2.33 4.04 -23.52
C GLN A 78 -2.41 4.48 -22.06
N ASN A 79 -3.46 5.21 -21.68
CA ASN A 79 -3.68 5.61 -20.29
C ASN A 79 -3.91 4.41 -19.38
N ALA A 80 -4.72 3.43 -19.82
CA ALA A 80 -4.91 2.17 -19.10
C ALA A 80 -3.59 1.41 -18.90
N ALA A 81 -2.71 1.36 -19.91
CA ALA A 81 -1.41 0.70 -19.81
C ALA A 81 -0.47 1.40 -18.83
N LYS A 82 -0.43 2.75 -18.85
CA LYS A 82 0.32 3.56 -17.89
C LYS A 82 -0.18 3.32 -16.47
N GLU A 83 -1.49 3.37 -16.28
CA GLU A 83 -2.12 3.22 -14.97
C GLU A 83 -1.94 1.81 -14.42
N LYS A 84 -2.06 0.78 -15.26
CA LYS A 84 -1.74 -0.62 -14.89
C LYS A 84 -0.31 -0.77 -14.37
N THR A 85 0.64 -0.10 -15.03
CA THR A 85 2.05 -0.11 -14.60
C THR A 85 2.20 0.60 -13.25
N ARG A 86 1.52 1.73 -13.04
CA ARG A 86 1.52 2.46 -11.76
C ARG A 86 0.95 1.61 -10.63
N VAL A 87 -0.20 0.98 -10.84
CA VAL A 87 -0.85 0.07 -9.90
C VAL A 87 0.07 -1.10 -9.54
N SER A 88 0.73 -1.72 -10.52
CA SER A 88 1.69 -2.82 -10.25
C SER A 88 2.82 -2.38 -9.32
N LYS A 89 3.43 -1.22 -9.59
CA LYS A 89 4.49 -0.66 -8.76
C LYS A 89 4.01 -0.33 -7.34
N LEU A 90 2.77 0.18 -7.20
CA LEU A 90 2.19 0.44 -5.88
C LEU A 90 1.95 -0.84 -5.09
N LYS A 91 1.55 -1.94 -5.74
CA LYS A 91 1.42 -3.26 -5.10
C LYS A 91 2.76 -3.79 -4.61
N GLU A 92 3.79 -3.69 -5.43
CA GLU A 92 5.16 -4.06 -5.06
C GLU A 92 5.66 -3.23 -3.87
N ASN A 93 5.47 -1.90 -3.93
CA ASN A 93 5.85 -1.00 -2.84
C ASN A 93 5.09 -1.32 -1.54
N LEU A 94 3.79 -1.59 -1.63
CA LEU A 94 2.99 -1.96 -0.46
C LEU A 94 3.54 -3.23 0.19
N SER A 95 3.84 -4.26 -0.60
CA SER A 95 4.43 -5.51 -0.10
C SER A 95 5.77 -5.28 0.60
N LEU A 96 6.65 -4.46 0.03
CA LEU A 96 7.94 -4.12 0.63
C LEU A 96 7.80 -3.36 1.95
N VAL A 97 6.83 -2.44 2.03
CA VAL A 97 6.56 -1.68 3.27
C VAL A 97 5.97 -2.61 4.32
N GLU A 98 5.00 -3.46 3.98
CA GLU A 98 4.40 -4.44 4.90
C GLU A 98 5.46 -5.42 5.44
N GLU A 99 6.37 -5.93 4.60
CA GLU A 99 7.47 -6.79 5.04
C GLU A 99 8.42 -6.07 6.01
N ARG A 100 8.75 -4.80 5.73
CA ARG A 100 9.59 -3.98 6.63
C ARG A 100 8.89 -3.73 7.97
N VAL A 101 7.59 -3.47 7.96
CA VAL A 101 6.79 -3.30 9.19
C VAL A 101 6.85 -4.57 10.03
N MET A 102 6.60 -5.75 9.43
CA MET A 102 6.68 -7.02 10.15
C MET A 102 8.07 -7.28 10.75
N LYS A 103 9.15 -6.99 10.00
CA LYS A 103 10.53 -7.11 10.50
C LYS A 103 10.79 -6.18 11.68
N ILE A 104 10.35 -4.92 11.60
CA ILE A 104 10.49 -3.95 12.69
C ILE A 104 9.71 -4.43 13.92
N GLU A 105 8.47 -4.88 13.76
CA GLU A 105 7.64 -5.39 14.86
C GLU A 105 8.23 -6.66 15.49
N SER A 106 8.79 -7.56 14.69
CA SER A 106 9.46 -8.78 15.17
C SER A 106 10.70 -8.43 15.99
N ASN A 107 11.56 -7.56 15.47
CA ASN A 107 12.75 -7.08 16.19
C ASN A 107 12.38 -6.36 17.49
N MET A 108 11.31 -5.54 17.47
CA MET A 108 10.83 -4.86 18.67
C MET A 108 10.30 -5.85 19.73
N ARG A 109 9.60 -6.90 19.32
CA ARG A 109 9.15 -7.99 20.22
C ARG A 109 10.35 -8.75 20.82
N ALA A 110 11.34 -9.09 20.00
CA ALA A 110 12.56 -9.75 20.47
C ALA A 110 13.32 -8.89 21.49
N LEU A 111 13.56 -7.61 21.18
CA LEU A 111 14.23 -6.68 22.11
C LEU A 111 13.44 -6.46 23.41
N SER A 112 12.11 -6.50 23.36
CA SER A 112 11.26 -6.39 24.55
C SER A 112 11.32 -7.67 25.38
N SER A 113 11.35 -8.84 24.74
CA SER A 113 11.52 -10.15 25.39
C SER A 113 12.90 -10.27 26.06
N ASP A 114 13.97 -9.87 25.37
CA ASP A 114 15.34 -9.92 25.91
C ASP A 114 15.51 -8.98 27.11
N ARG A 115 14.87 -7.79 27.09
CA ARG A 115 14.84 -6.88 28.24
C ARG A 115 14.06 -7.45 29.42
N LEU A 116 12.97 -8.16 29.19
CA LEU A 116 12.23 -8.85 30.25
C LEU A 116 13.03 -10.01 30.84
N MET A 117 13.79 -10.75 30.01
CA MET A 117 14.68 -11.84 30.45
C MET A 117 15.89 -11.32 31.24
N GLN A 118 16.48 -10.18 30.84
CA GLN A 118 17.52 -9.53 31.64
C GLN A 118 17.02 -9.09 33.03
N ASN A 119 15.76 -8.68 33.15
CA ASN A 119 15.15 -8.36 34.44
C ASN A 119 14.81 -9.60 35.29
N GLN A 120 14.62 -10.78 34.69
CA GLN A 120 14.42 -12.02 35.46
C GLN A 120 15.74 -12.69 35.88
N ASN A 121 16.86 -12.38 35.21
CA ASN A 121 18.21 -12.77 35.62
C ASN A 121 18.85 -11.79 36.62
N PHE A 122 18.08 -10.86 37.19
CA PHE A 122 18.48 -10.19 38.43
C PHE A 122 18.39 -11.20 39.57
N SER A 123 19.45 -12.01 39.70
CA SER A 123 19.74 -12.65 40.97
C SER A 123 19.79 -11.53 42.02
N PRO A 124 19.05 -11.61 43.15
CA PRO A 124 19.22 -10.64 44.22
C PRO A 124 20.71 -10.58 44.57
N PRO A 125 21.26 -9.38 44.85
CA PRO A 125 22.68 -9.24 45.17
C PRO A 125 23.04 -10.27 46.26
N PRO A 126 24.18 -10.98 46.12
CA PRO A 126 24.57 -11.98 47.09
C PRO A 126 24.76 -11.28 48.44
N SER A 127 23.94 -11.67 49.43
CA SER A 127 24.02 -11.41 50.88
C SER A 127 24.39 -9.98 51.32
N GLU A 128 23.55 -9.36 52.16
CA GLU A 128 23.87 -8.13 52.91
C GLU A 128 25.35 -8.11 53.36
N ASP A 129 26.02 -6.98 53.15
CA ASP A 129 27.39 -6.73 53.61
C ASP A 129 27.48 -7.08 55.11
N PRO A 130 28.42 -7.96 55.53
CA PRO A 130 28.60 -8.32 56.93
C PRO A 130 28.79 -7.12 57.88
N LEU A 131 29.22 -5.96 57.37
CA LEU A 131 29.24 -4.73 58.14
C LEU A 131 27.83 -4.21 58.44
N LEU A 132 26.91 -4.23 57.47
CA LEU A 132 25.53 -3.76 57.66
C LEU A 132 24.78 -4.60 58.69
N GLU A 133 25.02 -5.92 58.73
CA GLU A 133 24.45 -6.80 59.76
C GLU A 133 25.00 -6.47 61.16
N LYS A 134 26.29 -6.14 61.25
CA LYS A 134 26.91 -5.71 62.52
C LYS A 134 26.40 -4.35 62.99
N PHE A 135 26.20 -3.41 62.07
CA PHE A 135 25.63 -2.10 62.41
C PHE A 135 24.19 -2.23 62.90
N ARG A 136 23.37 -3.08 62.27
CA ARG A 136 21.99 -3.33 62.72
C ARG A 136 21.94 -3.96 64.11
N LYS A 137 22.80 -4.94 64.41
CA LYS A 137 22.92 -5.52 65.77
C LYS A 137 23.33 -4.49 66.82
N LEU A 138 24.25 -3.58 66.49
CA LEU A 138 24.66 -2.50 67.39
C LEU A 138 23.55 -1.46 67.65
N GLU A 139 22.67 -1.21 66.68
CA GLU A 139 21.51 -0.35 66.88
C GLU A 139 20.40 -1.04 67.69
N GLU A 140 20.22 -2.35 67.52
CA GLU A 140 19.27 -3.14 68.31
C GLU A 140 19.71 -3.29 69.78
N ASP A 141 21.01 -3.42 70.04
CA ASP A 141 21.57 -3.48 71.39
C ASP A 141 21.52 -2.11 72.12
N ASN A 142 21.63 -1.00 71.38
CA ASN A 142 21.54 0.35 71.95
C ASN A 142 20.11 0.83 72.23
N ASN A 143 19.09 0.22 71.63
CA ASN A 143 17.68 0.56 71.86
C ASN A 143 17.03 -0.24 73.00
N ASN A 144 17.77 -1.14 73.65
CA ASN A 144 17.29 -1.98 74.76
C ASN A 144 17.99 -1.70 76.11
N ASN A 145 18.64 -0.53 76.26
CA ASN A 145 19.18 -0.02 77.53
C ASN A 145 18.69 1.41 77.79
#